data_AF-A0A7D6VTP8-F1
#
_entry.id   AF-A0A7D6VTP8-F1
#
_cell.length_a   1.000
_cell.length_b   1.000
_cell.length_c   1.000
_cell.angle_alpha   90.00
_cell.angle_beta   90.00
_cell.angle_gamma   90.00
#
_symmetry.space_group_name_H-M   'P 1'
#
loop_
_entity.id
_entity.type
_entity.pdbx_description
1 polymer ?
#
loop_
_entity_poly.entity_id
_entity_poly.type
_entity_poly.pdbx_seq_one_letter_code
_entity_poly.pdbx_strand_id
1 'polypeptide(L)' 'MQDIYEIYSCRTCKNETILLKEQVEDSIKNKRYIACPYCNSQRLSKESTTSNLKECIKHSSYKRVGGAIRQVR' A
#
# COMPACT_ATOMS: atom_id res chain seq x y z
N MET A 1 -9.86 -1.03 16.92
CA MET A 1 -9.09 -0.02 16.16
C MET A 1 -9.72 0.07 14.79
N GLN A 2 -10.04 1.26 14.28
CA GLN A 2 -10.56 1.41 12.92
C GLN A 2 -9.38 1.33 11.94
N ASP A 3 -9.48 0.50 10.91
CA ASP A 3 -8.44 0.39 9.89
C ASP A 3 -8.50 1.60 8.95
N ILE A 4 -7.39 2.33 8.88
CA ILE A 4 -7.29 3.64 8.21
C ILE A 4 -6.73 3.50 6.79
N TYR A 5 -5.87 2.50 6.56
CA TYR A 5 -5.13 2.32 5.33
C TYR A 5 -5.49 1.01 4.64
N GLU A 6 -5.60 1.06 3.32
CA GLU A 6 -5.72 -0.11 2.45
C GLU A 6 -4.47 -0.25 1.59
N ILE A 7 -3.94 -1.47 1.51
CA ILE A 7 -2.78 -1.79 0.67
C ILE A 7 -3.26 -2.48 -0.60
N TYR A 8 -2.83 -1.95 -1.74
CA TYR A 8 -3.10 -2.49 -3.06
C TYR A 8 -1.79 -2.80 -3.77
N SER A 9 -1.69 -3.99 -4.37
CA SER A 9 -0.59 -4.35 -5.26
C SER A 9 -1.01 -4.34 -6.72
N CYS A 10 -0.19 -3.73 -7.57
CA CYS A 10 -0.44 -3.70 -9.00
C CYS A 10 0.01 -5.01 -9.66
N ARG A 11 -0.89 -5.68 -10.38
CA ARG A 11 -0.56 -6.92 -11.11
C ARG A 11 0.35 -6.70 -12.32
N THR A 12 0.52 -5.45 -12.77
CA THR A 12 1.35 -5.10 -13.93
C THR A 12 2.78 -4.78 -13.51
N CYS A 13 2.99 -3.75 -12.69
CA CYS A 13 4.34 -3.33 -12.27
C CYS A 13 4.80 -3.95 -10.95
N LYS A 14 3.93 -4.69 -10.25
CA LYS A 14 4.21 -5.31 -8.94
C LYS A 14 4.52 -4.33 -7.81
N ASN A 15 4.35 -3.04 -8.03
CA ASN A 15 4.49 -2.03 -6.98
C ASN A 15 3.25 -2.03 -6.07
N GLU A 16 3.50 -1.79 -4.80
CA GLU A 16 2.48 -1.60 -3.78
C GLU A 16 2.09 -0.12 -3.67
N THR A 17 0.85 0.11 -3.28
CA THR A 17 0.27 1.43 -3.05
C THR A 17 -0.57 1.39 -1.79
N ILE A 18 -0.40 2.41 -0.95
CA ILE A 18 -1.14 2.56 0.30
C ILE A 18 -2.11 3.72 0.09
N LEU A 19 -3.39 3.45 0.28
CA LEU A 19 -4.47 4.43 0.14
C LEU A 19 -5.23 4.57 1.46
N LEU A 20 -5.83 5.74 1.67
CA LEU A 20 -6.75 5.95 2.78
C LEU A 20 -8.07 5.25 2.48
N LYS A 21 -8.57 4.47 3.44
CA LYS A 21 -9.80 3.70 3.30
C LYS A 21 -10.99 4.60 2.97
N GLU A 22 -11.11 5.75 3.63
CA GLU A 22 -12.17 6.74 3.39
C GLU A 22 -12.16 7.24 1.93
N GLN A 23 -10.97 7.54 1.39
CA GLN A 23 -10.82 8.00 0.00
C GLN A 23 -11.16 6.90 -1.02
N VAL A 24 -10.84 5.65 -0.69
CA VAL A 24 -11.21 4.49 -1.51
C VAL A 24 -12.73 4.31 -1.51
N GLU A 25 -13.37 4.31 -0.34
CA GLU A 25 -14.82 4.19 -0.20
C GLU A 25 -15.55 5.31 -0.94
N ASP A 26 -15.09 6.55 -0.81
CA ASP A 26 -15.68 7.68 -1.52
C ASP A 26 -15.46 7.59 -3.04
N SER A 27 -14.32 7.07 -3.49
CA SER A 27 -14.09 6.81 -4.92
C SER A 27 -15.06 5.74 -5.46
N ILE A 28 -15.29 4.66 -4.71
CA ILE A 28 -16.24 3.60 -5.06
C ILE A 28 -17.68 4.12 -5.09
N LYS A 29 -18.10 4.89 -4.07
CA LYS A 29 -19.43 5.54 -4.03
C LYS A 29 -19.65 6.43 -5.26
N ASN A 30 -18.61 7.13 -5.70
CA ASN A 30 -18.63 7.99 -6.88
C ASN A 30 -18.45 7.23 -8.21
N LYS A 31 -18.50 5.90 -8.21
CA LYS A 31 -18.29 5.02 -9.38
C LYS A 31 -16.96 5.27 -10.11
N ARG A 32 -15.93 5.70 -9.38
CA ARG A 32 -14.57 5.87 -9.89
C ARG A 32 -13.76 4.59 -9.70
N TYR A 33 -12.67 4.47 -10.45
CA TYR A 33 -11.72 3.37 -10.33
C TYR A 33 -10.42 3.84 -9.69
N ILE A 34 -9.71 2.90 -9.08
CA ILE A 34 -8.35 3.11 -8.58
C ILE A 34 -7.40 2.65 -9.68
N ALA A 35 -6.41 3.47 -10.02
CA ALA A 35 -5.36 3.14 -10.96
C ALA A 35 -3.99 3.19 -10.27
N CYS A 36 -3.07 2.36 -10.75
CA CYS A 36 -1.70 2.36 -10.26
C CYS A 36 -1.00 3.67 -10.63
N PRO A 37 -0.43 4.43 -9.68
CA PRO A 37 0.25 5.70 -9.96
C PRO A 37 1.56 5.52 -10.76
N TYR A 38 2.12 4.31 -10.79
CA TYR A 38 3.39 4.03 -11.46
C TYR A 38 3.24 3.66 -12.93
N CYS A 39 2.18 2.89 -13.27
CA CYS A 39 2.00 2.36 -14.63
C CYS A 39 0.60 2.60 -15.19
N ASN A 40 -0.24 3.36 -14.48
CA ASN A 40 -1.63 3.67 -14.82
C ASN A 40 -2.55 2.46 -15.05
N SER A 41 -2.09 1.25 -14.69
CA SER A 41 -2.88 0.03 -14.78
C SER A 41 -3.99 0.04 -13.75
N GLN A 42 -5.21 -0.33 -14.16
CA GLN A 42 -6.36 -0.51 -13.28
C GLN A 42 -6.37 -1.89 -12.60
N ARG A 43 -5.38 -2.74 -12.89
CA ARG A 43 -5.28 -4.10 -12.35
C ARG A 43 -4.62 -4.08 -10.97
N LEU A 44 -5.35 -3.57 -9.98
CA LEU A 44 -4.94 -3.56 -8.58
C LEU A 44 -5.61 -4.71 -7.83
N SER A 45 -4.86 -5.36 -6.95
CA SER A 45 -5.35 -6.39 -6.02
C SER A 45 -5.28 -5.82 -4.61
N LYS A 46 -6.39 -5.85 -3.86
CA LYS A 46 -6.37 -5.52 -2.44
C LYS A 46 -5.63 -6.62 -1.69
N GLU A 47 -4.64 -6.26 -0.88
CA GLU A 47 -3.85 -7.22 -0.10
C GLU A 47 -4.26 -7.22 1.36
N SER A 48 -4.24 -6.06 1.99
CA SER A 48 -4.49 -5.94 3.43
C SER A 48 -5.08 -4.59 3.80
N THR A 49 -5.62 -4.52 5.02
CA THR A 49 -6.17 -3.29 5.61
C THR A 49 -5.51 -3.15 6.98
N THR A 50 -4.96 -1.97 7.28
CA THR A 50 -4.20 -1.77 8.53
C THR A 50 -4.41 -0.35 9.05
N SER A 51 -4.32 -0.17 10.36
CA SER A 51 -4.40 1.14 11.02
C SER A 51 -3.04 1.78 11.30
N ASN A 52 -1.96 1.00 11.17
CA ASN A 52 -0.60 1.42 11.45
C ASN A 52 0.24 1.51 10.17
N LEU A 53 0.60 2.73 9.76
CA LEU A 53 1.48 2.99 8.61
C LEU A 53 2.81 2.23 8.69
N LYS A 54 3.34 2.02 9.91
CA LYS A 54 4.59 1.26 10.08
C LYS A 54 4.43 -0.18 9.61
N GLU A 55 3.24 -0.76 9.71
CA GLU A 55 2.96 -2.11 9.23
C GLU A 55 2.79 -2.16 7.72
N CYS A 56 2.24 -1.10 7.13
CA CYS A 56 2.19 -0.96 5.67
C CYS A 56 3.60 -0.84 5.05
N ILE A 57 4.55 -0.24 5.77
CA ILE A 57 5.94 -0.03 5.31
C ILE A 57 6.89 -1.16 5.79
N LYS A 58 6.41 -2.08 6.65
CA LYS A 58 7.22 -3.19 7.20
C LYS A 58 7.79 -4.12 6.13
N HIS A 59 7.29 -4.08 4.89
CA HIS A 59 7.90 -4.80 3.76
C HIS A 59 9.34 -4.33 3.47
N SER A 60 9.71 -3.12 3.89
CA SER A 60 11.08 -2.60 3.91
C SER A 60 11.59 -2.47 5.33
N SER A 61 11.64 -3.56 6.10
CA SER A 61 12.24 -3.51 7.43
C SER A 61 13.71 -3.13 7.29
N TYR A 62 14.13 -2.03 7.93
CA TYR A 62 15.55 -1.65 7.97
C TYR A 62 16.11 -2.06 9.32
N LYS A 63 17.20 -2.82 9.32
CA LYS A 63 17.90 -3.26 10.52
C LYS A 63 19.32 -2.74 10.48
N ARG A 64 19.84 -2.35 11.66
CA ARG A 64 21.25 -2.03 11.80
C ARG A 64 22.05 -3.33 11.85
N VAL A 65 23.00 -3.48 10.92
CA VAL A 65 23.96 -4.59 10.89
C VAL A 65 25.36 -3.99 10.94
N GLY A 66 26.06 -4.16 12.05
CA GLY A 66 27.40 -3.59 12.25
C GLY A 66 27.45 -2.06 12.23
N GLY A 67 26.39 -1.38 12.70
CA GLY A 67 26.31 0.09 12.74
C GLY A 67 25.74 0.73 11.47
N ALA A 68 25.72 0.03 10.33
CA ALA A 68 25.11 0.51 9.10
C ALA A 68 23.62 0.14 9.02
N ILE A 69 22.79 1.06 8.52
CA ILE A 69 21.37 0.78 8.23
C ILE A 69 21.32 -0.06 6.95
N ARG A 70 20.74 -1.27 7.04
CA ARG A 70 20.50 -2.14 5.87
C ARG A 70 19.01 -2.42 5.75
N GLN A 71 18.50 -2.42 4.53
CA GLN A 71 17.19 -2.99 4.25
C GLN A 71 17.32 -4.51 4.40
N VAL A 72 16.58 -5.09 5.33
CA VAL A 72 16.45 -6.53 5.50
C VAL A 72 15.10 -6.97 4.94
N ARG A 73 15.19 -7.92 4.02
CA ARG A 73 14.08 -8.66 3.45
C ARG A 73 14.15 -10.09 3.96
#